data_AF-A0A9D8HYR8-F1
#
_entry.id   AF-A0A9D8HYR8-F1
#
_cell.length_a   1.000
_cell.length_b   1.000
_cell.length_c   1.000
_cell.angle_alpha   90.00
_cell.angle_beta   90.00
_cell.angle_gamma   90.00
#
_symmetry.space_group_name_H-M   'P 1'
#
loop_
_entity.id
_entity.type
_entity.pdbx_description
1 polymer ?
#
loop_
_entity_poly.entity_id
_entity_poly.type
_entity_poly.pdbx_seq_one_letter_code
_entity_poly.pdbx_strand_id
1 'polypeptide(L)'
;MIEVALRFEPFLIFLNPGLQSCIENCLNRPWEPHKYPSKPMQDANLQFLLAWATEYYTRDGPMSLNAHQAVCALYAGRKVEFQRVPQLNPPEAEVLAWLRSGLIPRST
;
A
#
# COMPACT_ATOMS: atom_id res chain seq x y z
N MET A 1 -13.21 6.36 3.27
CA MET A 1 -12.18 7.29 3.78
C MET A 1 -11.31 7.86 2.66
N ILE A 2 -10.89 7.04 1.67
CA ILE A 2 -10.08 7.50 0.52
C ILE A 2 -10.92 8.36 -0.45
N GLU A 3 -12.20 8.07 -0.58
CA GLU A 3 -13.13 8.70 -1.52
C GLU A 3 -13.22 10.22 -1.33
N VAL A 4 -13.13 10.69 -0.08
CA VAL A 4 -13.15 12.12 0.26
C VAL A 4 -11.94 12.86 -0.32
N ALA A 5 -10.79 12.19 -0.42
CA ALA A 5 -9.59 12.78 -0.99
C ALA A 5 -9.67 12.93 -2.52
N LEU A 6 -10.52 12.15 -3.19
CA LEU A 6 -10.59 12.12 -4.67
C LEU A 6 -11.01 13.46 -5.27
N ARG A 7 -11.75 14.29 -4.53
CA ARG A 7 -12.16 15.65 -4.94
C ARG A 7 -10.97 16.61 -5.14
N PHE A 8 -9.82 16.28 -4.57
CA PHE A 8 -8.58 17.05 -4.71
C PHE A 8 -7.70 16.54 -5.85
N GLU A 9 -8.24 15.64 -6.68
CA GLU A 9 -7.56 15.06 -7.82
C GLU A 9 -6.14 14.50 -7.52
N PRO A 10 -5.97 13.70 -6.43
CA PRO A 10 -4.66 13.20 -6.06
C PRO A 10 -4.11 12.22 -7.10
N PHE A 11 -2.79 12.14 -7.20
CA PHE A 11 -2.19 10.98 -7.88
C PHE A 11 -2.34 9.75 -6.98
N LEU A 12 -3.15 8.77 -7.39
CA LEU A 12 -3.32 7.52 -6.65
C LEU A 12 -2.22 6.53 -7.00
N ILE A 13 -1.61 5.99 -5.95
CA ILE A 13 -0.68 4.87 -6.03
C ILE A 13 -1.31 3.71 -5.28
N PHE A 14 -1.67 2.65 -6.01
CA PHE A 14 -2.19 1.42 -5.42
C PHE A 14 -1.08 0.37 -5.34
N LEU A 15 -0.48 0.19 -4.16
CA LEU A 15 0.51 -0.86 -3.93
C LEU A 15 -0.20 -2.18 -3.60
N ASN A 16 -0.20 -3.10 -4.57
CA ASN A 16 -0.87 -4.40 -4.50
C ASN A 16 0.10 -5.57 -4.85
N PRO A 17 1.19 -5.77 -4.08
CA PRO A 17 2.26 -6.71 -4.43
C PRO A 17 1.89 -8.20 -4.29
N GLY A 18 0.65 -8.50 -3.94
CA GLY A 18 0.18 -9.87 -3.69
C GLY A 18 0.47 -10.38 -2.28
N LEU A 19 -0.23 -11.46 -1.93
CA LEU A 19 -0.25 -12.01 -0.57
C LEU A 19 1.15 -12.41 -0.10
N GLN A 20 1.90 -13.10 -0.96
CA GLN A 20 3.21 -13.64 -0.62
C GLN A 20 4.17 -12.53 -0.15
N SER A 21 4.29 -11.44 -0.92
CA SER A 21 5.15 -10.31 -0.54
C SER A 21 4.67 -9.63 0.75
N CYS A 22 3.36 -9.51 0.96
CA CYS A 22 2.82 -8.96 2.22
C CYS A 22 3.19 -9.81 3.43
N ILE A 23 3.11 -11.14 3.31
CA ILE A 23 3.47 -12.09 4.37
C ILE A 23 4.98 -12.03 4.65
N GLU A 24 5.82 -12.06 3.62
CA GLU A 24 7.27 -11.92 3.75
C GLU A 24 7.67 -10.62 4.46
N ASN A 25 7.02 -9.50 4.13
CA ASN A 25 7.24 -8.22 4.80
C ASN A 25 6.85 -8.26 6.28
N CYS A 26 5.75 -8.95 6.63
CA CYS A 26 5.33 -9.12 8.02
C CYS A 26 6.34 -9.94 8.83
N LEU A 27 6.87 -11.03 8.24
CA LEU A 27 7.86 -11.91 8.87
C LEU A 27 9.21 -11.22 9.08
N ASN A 28 9.63 -10.39 8.12
CA ASN A 28 10.91 -9.70 8.15
C ASN A 28 10.87 -8.35 8.89
N ARG A 29 9.77 -8.03 9.56
CA ARG A 29 9.58 -6.73 10.21
C ARG A 29 10.58 -6.57 11.37
N PRO A 30 11.44 -5.53 11.35
CA PRO A 30 12.34 -5.26 12.47
C PRO A 30 11.54 -4.89 13.72
N TRP A 31 12.20 -4.87 14.88
CA TRP A 31 11.57 -4.37 16.10
C TRP A 31 11.20 -2.89 15.94
N GLU A 32 9.96 -2.55 16.25
CA GLU A 32 9.42 -1.20 16.25
C GLU A 32 9.37 -0.68 17.71
N PRO A 33 10.46 -0.08 18.24
CA PRO A 33 10.52 0.35 19.64
C PRO A 33 9.52 1.46 19.99
N HIS A 34 9.03 2.20 18.99
CA HIS A 34 8.00 3.22 19.16
C HIS A 34 6.58 2.63 19.29
N LYS A 35 6.40 1.33 19.03
CA LYS A 35 5.11 0.63 19.06
C LYS A 35 5.05 -0.47 20.11
N TYR A 36 6.16 -1.17 20.32
CA TYR A 36 6.25 -2.29 21.26
C TYR A 36 7.43 -2.10 22.22
N PRO A 37 7.24 -2.30 23.54
CA PRO A 37 8.32 -2.20 24.52
C PRO A 37 9.48 -3.18 24.29
N SER A 38 9.25 -4.29 23.58
CA SER A 38 10.27 -5.28 23.26
C SER A 38 9.90 -6.08 22.00
N LYS A 39 10.90 -6.74 21.39
CA LYS A 39 10.70 -7.64 20.24
C LYS A 39 9.76 -8.82 20.56
N PRO A 40 9.86 -9.51 21.72
CA PRO A 40 8.88 -10.55 22.08
C PRO A 40 7.43 -10.06 22.13
N MET A 41 7.17 -8.84 22.62
CA MET A 41 5.82 -8.26 22.62
C MET A 41 5.30 -7.96 21.21
N GLN A 42 6.18 -7.53 20.31
CA GLN A 42 5.84 -7.39 18.90
C GLN A 42 5.49 -8.75 18.28
N ASP A 43 6.30 -9.77 18.56
CA ASP A 43 6.15 -11.11 17.97
C ASP A 43 4.89 -11.83 18.46
N ALA A 44 4.44 -11.55 19.69
CA ALA A 44 3.15 -12.02 20.19
C ALA A 44 1.95 -11.56 19.33
N ASN A 45 2.10 -10.47 18.56
CA ASN A 45 1.07 -9.97 17.64
C ASN A 45 1.24 -10.45 16.19
N LEU A 46 2.30 -11.22 15.89
CA LEU A 46 2.62 -11.62 14.51
C LEU A 46 1.52 -12.49 13.90
N GLN A 47 0.99 -13.46 14.63
CA GLN A 47 -0.07 -14.33 14.11
C GLN A 47 -1.32 -13.53 13.72
N PHE A 48 -1.74 -12.58 14.56
CA PHE A 48 -2.86 -11.69 14.26
C PHE A 48 -2.58 -10.86 13.01
N LEU A 49 -1.38 -10.30 12.87
CA LEU A 49 -0.99 -9.53 11.70
C LEU A 49 -1.02 -10.36 10.42
N LEU A 50 -0.53 -11.60 10.45
CA LEU A 50 -0.52 -12.50 9.30
C LEU A 50 -1.94 -12.87 8.88
N ALA A 51 -2.82 -13.17 9.84
CA ALA A 51 -4.25 -13.38 9.58
C ALA A 51 -4.88 -12.11 8.97
N TRP A 52 -4.59 -10.94 9.54
CA TRP A 52 -5.09 -9.67 9.03
C TRP A 52 -4.61 -9.36 7.61
N ALA A 53 -3.35 -9.67 7.27
CA ALA A 53 -2.83 -9.50 5.92
C ALA A 53 -3.45 -10.51 4.93
N THR A 54 -3.71 -11.75 5.37
CA THR A 54 -4.30 -12.81 4.53
C THR A 54 -5.75 -12.53 4.20
N GLU A 55 -6.54 -12.16 5.21
CA GLU A 55 -7.96 -11.86 5.05
C GLU A 55 -8.21 -10.61 4.20
N TYR A 56 -7.23 -9.73 3.96
CA TYR A 56 -7.36 -8.58 3.05
C TYR A 56 -7.97 -8.97 1.69
N TYR A 57 -7.63 -10.16 1.20
CA TYR A 57 -8.05 -10.68 -0.10
C TYR A 57 -9.48 -11.23 -0.13
N THR A 58 -10.08 -11.50 1.04
CA THR A 58 -11.39 -12.17 1.14
C THR A 58 -12.39 -11.46 2.04
N ARG A 59 -11.95 -10.56 2.92
CA ARG A 59 -12.82 -9.79 3.82
C ARG A 59 -13.62 -8.79 3.03
N ASP A 60 -14.78 -8.42 3.57
CA ASP A 60 -15.56 -7.30 3.08
C ASP A 60 -15.20 -5.99 3.80
N GLY A 61 -15.77 -4.89 3.30
CA GLY A 61 -15.67 -3.58 3.92
C GLY A 61 -14.51 -2.73 3.38
N PRO A 62 -14.33 -1.52 3.94
CA PRO A 62 -13.47 -0.48 3.35
C PRO A 62 -11.97 -0.78 3.40
N MET A 63 -11.55 -1.82 4.14
CA MET A 63 -10.16 -2.27 4.25
C MET A 63 -9.91 -3.61 3.52
N SER A 64 -10.71 -3.88 2.49
CA SER A 64 -10.61 -5.08 1.64
C SER A 64 -9.94 -4.77 0.30
N LEU A 65 -9.41 -5.80 -0.35
CA LEU A 65 -8.92 -5.71 -1.72
C LEU A 65 -10.01 -5.21 -2.67
N ASN A 66 -11.23 -5.76 -2.56
CA ASN A 66 -12.34 -5.40 -3.41
C ASN A 66 -12.66 -3.89 -3.30
N ALA A 67 -12.75 -3.35 -2.08
CA ALA A 67 -13.00 -1.93 -1.88
C ALA A 67 -11.89 -1.04 -2.48
N HIS A 68 -10.61 -1.39 -2.28
CA HIS A 68 -9.51 -0.63 -2.86
C HIS A 68 -9.47 -0.71 -4.39
N GLN A 69 -9.75 -1.88 -4.97
CA GLN A 69 -9.88 -2.06 -6.42
C GLN A 69 -11.04 -1.22 -6.97
N ALA A 70 -12.19 -1.22 -6.31
CA ALA A 70 -13.35 -0.41 -6.71
C ALA A 70 -13.02 1.09 -6.71
N VAL A 71 -12.37 1.60 -5.65
CA VAL A 71 -11.92 2.99 -5.57
C VAL A 71 -10.97 3.32 -6.73
N CYS A 72 -9.97 2.48 -6.98
CA CYS A 72 -9.02 2.71 -8.07
C CYS A 72 -9.67 2.63 -9.45
N ALA A 73 -10.57 1.67 -9.67
CA ALA A 73 -11.28 1.50 -10.92
C ALA A 73 -12.15 2.72 -11.25
N LEU A 74 -12.93 3.21 -10.27
CA LEU A 74 -13.84 4.34 -10.43
C LEU A 74 -13.13 5.70 -10.49
N TYR A 75 -11.90 5.81 -10.00
CA TYR A 75 -11.19 7.08 -10.00
C TYR A 75 -10.72 7.48 -11.41
N ALA A 76 -11.24 8.59 -11.94
CA ALA A 76 -10.90 9.09 -13.28
C ALA A 76 -9.58 9.88 -13.34
N GLY A 77 -9.03 10.29 -12.20
CA GLY A 77 -7.76 11.00 -12.15
C GLY A 77 -6.57 10.08 -12.34
N ARG A 78 -5.38 10.62 -12.09
CA ARG A 78 -4.13 9.91 -12.33
C ARG A 78 -3.98 8.76 -11.34
N LYS A 79 -3.67 7.57 -11.84
CA LYS A 79 -3.51 6.37 -11.01
C LYS A 79 -2.49 5.40 -11.59
N VAL A 80 -1.86 4.64 -10.70
CA VAL A 80 -0.99 3.51 -11.05
C VAL A 80 -1.18 2.40 -10.02
N GLU A 81 -1.12 1.14 -10.47
CA GLU A 81 -1.14 -0.04 -9.60
C GLU A 81 0.21 -0.78 -9.67
N PHE A 82 0.76 -1.13 -8.52
CA PHE A 82 1.98 -1.93 -8.38
C PHE A 82 1.67 -3.33 -7.93
N GLN A 83 1.89 -4.29 -8.83
CA GLN A 83 1.72 -5.72 -8.54
C GLN A 83 2.99 -6.37 -7.95
N ARG A 84 3.98 -5.56 -7.59
CA ARG A 84 5.22 -5.97 -6.92
C ARG A 84 5.72 -4.89 -5.97
N VAL A 85 6.61 -5.24 -5.06
CA VAL A 85 7.34 -4.26 -4.24
C VAL A 85 8.40 -3.58 -5.11
N PRO A 86 8.36 -2.25 -5.32
CA PRO A 86 9.38 -1.55 -6.09
C PRO A 86 10.67 -1.38 -5.28
N GLN A 87 11.83 -1.42 -5.94
CA GLN A 87 13.09 -1.00 -5.33
C GLN A 87 13.16 0.53 -5.25
N LEU A 88 13.45 1.03 -4.05
CA LEU A 88 13.51 2.47 -3.75
C LEU A 88 14.94 2.99 -3.53
N ASN A 89 15.93 2.10 -3.35
CA ASN A 89 17.33 2.49 -3.10
C ASN A 89 18.34 1.55 -3.81
N PRO A 90 19.02 2.02 -4.89
CA PRO A 90 18.62 3.18 -5.67
C PRO A 90 17.22 2.93 -6.31
N PRO A 91 16.42 3.97 -6.56
CA PRO A 91 15.08 3.78 -7.12
C PRO A 91 15.13 3.31 -8.57
N GLU A 92 14.25 2.38 -8.94
CA GLU A 92 14.07 1.96 -10.34
C GLU A 92 13.72 3.16 -11.24
N ALA A 93 14.11 3.11 -12.51
CA ALA A 93 13.78 4.16 -13.47
C ALA A 93 12.27 4.40 -13.59
N GLU A 94 11.47 3.34 -13.45
CA GLU A 94 10.00 3.38 -13.43
C GLU A 94 9.49 4.25 -12.25
N VAL A 95 10.01 3.99 -11.04
CA VAL A 95 9.72 4.75 -9.81
C VAL A 95 10.04 6.24 -9.98
N LEU A 96 11.21 6.53 -10.55
CA LEU A 96 11.65 7.90 -10.80
C LEU A 96 10.78 8.61 -11.85
N ALA A 97 10.37 7.92 -12.90
CA ALA A 97 9.50 8.47 -13.93
C ALA A 97 8.13 8.87 -13.35
N TRP A 98 7.61 8.11 -12.40
CA TRP A 98 6.33 8.43 -11.75
C TRP A 98 6.41 9.66 -10.88
N LEU A 99 7.43 9.77 -10.02
CA LEU A 99 7.63 10.96 -9.17
C LEU A 99 7.73 12.22 -10.03
N ARG A 100 8.42 12.14 -11.17
CA ARG A 100 8.54 13.26 -12.13
C ARG A 100 7.22 13.57 -12.81
N SER A 101 6.48 12.56 -13.25
CA SER A 101 5.15 12.78 -13.84
C SER A 101 4.17 13.37 -12.83
N GLY A 102 4.27 13.01 -11.54
CA GLY A 102 3.48 13.51 -10.42
C GLY A 102 3.60 15.01 -10.17
N LEU A 103 4.75 15.59 -10.55
CA LEU A 103 5.12 16.98 -10.28
C LEU A 103 4.82 17.96 -11.43
N ILE A 104 4.34 17.48 -12.59
CA ILE A 104 3.98 18.37 -13.70
C ILE A 104 2.57 18.93 -13.41
N PRO A 105 2.43 20.23 -13.08
CA PRO A 105 1.12 20.86 -13.01
C PRO A 105 0.55 20.88 -14.44
N ARG A 106 -0.73 20.56 -14.61
CA ARG A 106 -1.39 20.85 -15.89
C ARG A 106 -1.42 22.38 -16.04
N SER A 107 -0.85 22.89 -17.13
CA SER A 107 -1.20 24.21 -17.62
C SER A 107 -2.72 24.26 -17.81
N THR A 108 -3.33 25.24 -17.16
CA THR A 108 -4.74 25.66 -17.34
C THR A 108 -5.10 25.83 -18.80
#